data_AF-A0A7C9KNX7-F1
#
_entry.id   AF-A0A7C9KNX7-F1
#
_cell.length_a   1.000
_cell.length_b   1.000
_cell.length_c   1.000
_cell.angle_alpha   90.00
_cell.angle_beta   90.00
_cell.angle_gamma   90.00
#
_symmetry.space_group_name_H-M   'P 1'
#
loop_
_entity.id
_entity.type
_entity.pdbx_description
1 polymer ?
#
loop_
_entity_poly.entity_id
_entity_poly.type
_entity_poly.pdbx_seq_one_letter_code
_entity_poly.pdbx_strand_id
1 'polypeptide(L)' 'GAPAPEACGAARAHIVAAGFASVDYVACVEEESLVPVTAFDAARPARVLAAARLGRTRLIDNVPVNP' A
#
# COMPACT_ATOMS: atom_id res chain seq x y z
N GLY A 1 13.20 8.36 1.83
CA GLY A 1 12.52 7.13 1.36
C GLY A 1 12.36 7.18 -0.14
N ALA A 2 11.89 6.09 -0.76
CA ALA A 2 11.53 6.07 -2.18
C ALA A 2 10.17 6.77 -2.44
N PRO A 3 9.90 7.27 -3.66
CA PRO A 3 8.58 7.78 -4.03
C PRO A 3 7.48 6.73 -3.83
N ALA A 4 6.28 7.18 -3.50
CA ALA A 4 5.17 6.28 -3.18
C ALA A 4 4.86 5.24 -4.27
N PRO A 5 4.87 5.57 -5.59
CA PRO A 5 4.64 4.58 -6.63
C PRO A 5 5.69 3.45 -6.66
N GLU A 6 6.96 3.80 -6.44
CA GLU A 6 8.06 2.84 -6.41
C GLU A 6 7.96 1.92 -5.19
N ALA A 7 7.72 2.52 -4.00
CA ALA A 7 7.54 1.77 -2.76
C ALA A 7 6.33 0.82 -2.83
N CYS A 8 5.21 1.25 -3.43
CA CYS A 8 4.05 0.40 -3.64
C CYS A 8 4.33 -0.74 -4.63
N GLY A 9 5.14 -0.49 -5.66
CA GLY A 9 5.62 -1.51 -6.59
C GLY A 9 6.47 -2.58 -5.89
N ALA A 10 7.44 -2.15 -5.08
CA ALA A 10 8.27 -3.06 -4.29
C ALA A 10 7.44 -3.88 -3.29
N ALA A 11 6.47 -3.24 -2.61
CA ALA A 11 5.56 -3.93 -1.70
C ALA A 11 4.72 -5.01 -2.40
N ARG A 12 4.21 -4.74 -3.60
CA ARG A 12 3.50 -5.75 -4.43
C ARG A 12 4.39 -6.95 -4.71
N ALA A 13 5.65 -6.72 -5.12
CA ALA A 13 6.59 -7.79 -5.39
C ALA A 13 6.90 -8.64 -4.15
N HIS A 14 7.09 -7.99 -2.99
CA HIS A 14 7.32 -8.66 -1.71
C HIS A 14 6.13 -9.51 -1.27
N ILE A 15 4.90 -9.02 -1.41
CA ILE A 15 3.69 -9.78 -1.04
C ILE A 15 3.57 -11.05 -1.87
N VAL A 16 3.80 -10.97 -3.19
CA VAL A 16 3.80 -12.15 -4.07
C VAL A 16 4.92 -13.12 -3.69
N ALA A 17 6.15 -12.61 -3.46
CA ALA A 17 7.28 -13.43 -3.04
C ALA A 17 7.05 -14.13 -1.69
N ALA A 18 6.23 -13.55 -0.82
CA ALA A 18 5.83 -14.15 0.46
C ALA A 18 4.77 -15.27 0.35
N GLY A 19 4.30 -15.59 -0.86
CA GLY A 19 3.39 -16.72 -1.10
C GLY A 19 1.92 -16.33 -1.25
N PHE A 20 1.60 -15.04 -1.36
CA PHE A 20 0.25 -14.62 -1.77
C PHE A 20 0.04 -14.92 -3.24
N ALA A 21 -1.16 -15.40 -3.58
CA ALA A 21 -1.52 -15.78 -4.94
C ALA A 21 -1.66 -14.58 -5.88
N SER A 22 -2.17 -13.45 -5.36
CA SER A 22 -2.33 -12.22 -6.14
C SER A 22 -2.42 -11.00 -5.22
N VAL A 23 -2.11 -9.83 -5.78
CA VAL A 23 -2.31 -8.54 -5.12
C VAL A 23 -3.37 -7.75 -5.90
N ASP A 24 -4.48 -7.42 -5.25
CA ASP A 24 -5.53 -6.60 -5.84
C ASP A 24 -5.03 -5.14 -5.94
N TYR A 25 -4.51 -4.62 -4.82
CA TYR A 25 -3.83 -3.33 -4.80
C TYR A 25 -2.84 -3.21 -3.65
N VAL A 26 -1.83 -2.37 -3.88
CA VAL A 26 -1.11 -1.61 -2.85
C VAL A 26 -1.08 -0.17 -3.34
N ALA A 27 -1.51 0.76 -2.49
CA ALA A 27 -1.59 2.18 -2.80
C ALA A 27 -1.28 3.02 -1.57
N CYS A 28 -0.52 4.11 -1.77
CA CYS A 28 -0.38 5.18 -0.79
C CYS A 28 -1.40 6.27 -1.12
N VAL A 29 -2.25 6.60 -0.17
CA VAL A 29 -3.35 7.56 -0.34
C VAL A 29 -3.37 8.56 0.81
N GLU A 30 -3.92 9.74 0.57
CA GLU A 30 -4.26 10.66 1.64
C GLU A 30 -5.41 10.08 2.49
N GLU A 31 -5.33 10.25 3.81
CA GLU A 31 -6.16 9.53 4.79
C GLU A 31 -7.67 9.80 4.66
N GLU A 32 -8.08 11.06 4.42
CA GLU A 32 -9.49 11.42 4.35
C GLU A 32 -10.10 11.21 2.97
N SER A 33 -9.41 11.65 1.91
CA SER A 33 -9.93 11.64 0.54
C SER A 33 -9.69 10.32 -0.19
N LEU A 34 -8.78 9.49 0.30
CA LEU A 34 -8.30 8.26 -0.36
C LEU A 34 -7.73 8.52 -1.77
N VAL A 35 -7.35 9.75 -2.06
CA VAL A 35 -6.70 10.12 -3.32
C VAL A 35 -5.24 9.67 -3.28
N PRO A 36 -4.73 9.02 -4.34
CA PRO A 36 -3.33 8.62 -4.41
C PRO A 36 -2.37 9.78 -4.19
N VAL A 37 -1.33 9.55 -3.38
CA VAL A 37 -0.26 10.52 -3.17
C VAL A 37 1.04 10.01 -3.77
N THR A 38 1.85 10.91 -4.32
CA THR A 38 3.15 10.60 -4.91
C THR A 38 4.31 10.86 -3.95
N ALA A 39 4.10 11.77 -2.98
CA ALA A 39 5.05 12.17 -1.96
C ALA A 39 4.36 12.31 -0.60
N PHE A 40 5.14 12.16 0.47
CA PHE A 40 4.69 12.39 1.84
C PHE A 40 4.53 13.88 2.12
N ASP A 41 3.46 14.25 2.83
CA ASP A 41 3.20 15.60 3.31
C ASP A 41 2.78 15.51 4.78
N ALA A 42 3.56 16.12 5.68
CA ALA A 42 3.29 16.07 7.11
C ALA A 42 1.99 16.78 7.52
N ALA A 43 1.50 17.72 6.70
CA ALA A 43 0.22 18.38 6.94
C ALA A 43 -0.98 17.56 6.45
N ARG A 44 -0.74 16.49 5.66
CA ARG A 44 -1.76 15.64 5.05
C ARG A 44 -1.44 14.18 5.31
N PRO A 45 -1.94 13.61 6.42
CA PRO A 45 -1.70 12.22 6.78
C PRO A 45 -1.97 11.29 5.60
N ALA A 46 -1.06 10.33 5.41
CA ALA A 46 -1.17 9.35 4.34
C ALA A 46 -1.23 7.95 4.93
N ARG A 47 -1.83 7.03 4.19
CA ARG A 47 -1.98 5.62 4.54
C ARG A 47 -1.56 4.74 3.38
N VAL A 48 -0.92 3.63 3.68
CA VAL A 48 -0.74 2.54 2.72
C VAL A 48 -1.84 1.53 2.91
N LEU A 49 -2.62 1.31 1.87
CA LEU A 49 -3.67 0.30 1.80
C LEU A 49 -3.16 -0.89 1.00
N ALA A 50 -3.43 -2.10 1.47
CA ALA A 50 -3.11 -3.34 0.77
C ALA A 50 -4.30 -4.30 0.77
N ALA A 51 -4.51 -4.96 -0.37
CA ALA A 51 -5.41 -6.09 -0.47
C ALA A 51 -4.78 -7.18 -1.33
N ALA A 52 -4.73 -8.41 -0.80
CA ALA A 52 -4.10 -9.54 -1.45
C ALA A 52 -4.81 -10.85 -1.11
N ARG A 53 -4.57 -11.89 -1.91
CA ARG A 53 -5.20 -13.21 -1.74
C ARG A 53 -4.19 -14.25 -1.27
N LEU A 54 -4.53 -14.96 -0.19
CA LEU A 54 -3.79 -16.12 0.29
C LEU A 54 -4.68 -17.36 0.13
N GLY A 55 -4.38 -18.17 -0.89
CA GLY A 55 -5.30 -19.22 -1.34
C GLY A 55 -6.64 -18.62 -1.78
N ARG A 56 -7.73 -18.99 -1.08
CA ARG A 56 -9.08 -18.46 -1.35
C ARG A 56 -9.42 -17.23 -0.50
N THR A 57 -8.66 -16.97 0.56
CA THR A 57 -8.94 -15.89 1.51
C THR A 57 -8.42 -14.57 0.97
N ARG A 58 -9.25 -13.53 1.04
CA ARG A 58 -8.86 -12.15 0.72
C ARG A 58 -8.54 -11.42 2.02
N LEU A 59 -7.29 -10.98 2.16
CA LEU A 59 -6.81 -10.23 3.31
C LEU A 59 -6.69 -8.76 2.92
N ILE A 60 -7.02 -7.89 3.87
CA ILE A 60 -6.79 -6.45 3.77
C ILE A 60 -5.93 -6.04 4.95
N ASP A 61 -5.08 -5.05 4.70
CA ASP A 61 -4.37 -4.35 5.75
C ASP A 61 -4.23 -2.87 5.36
N ASN A 62 -4.02 -2.04 6.38
CA ASN A 62 -3.81 -0.63 6.23
C ASN A 62 -2.86 -0.14 7.34
N VAL A 63 -1.87 0.65 6.96
CA VAL A 63 -0.90 1.25 7.90
C VAL A 63 -0.75 2.75 7.67
N PRO A 64 -0.63 3.57 8.73
CA PRO A 64 -0.32 4.99 8.59
C PRO A 64 1.12 5.18 8.09
N VAL A 65 1.33 6.23 7.30
CA VAL A 65 2.66 6.69 6.89
C VAL A 65 3.15 7.72 7.90
N ASN A 66 4.25 7.40 8.59
CA ASN A 66 4.87 8.27 9.56
C ASN A 66 6.16 8.90 8.98
N PRO A 67 6.58 10.09 9.47
CA PRO A 67 7.87 10.69 9.16
C PRO A 67 9.08 9.80 9.49
#